data_AF-A0A5C1WIE5-F1
#
_entry.id   AF-A0A5C1WIE5-F1
#
_cell.length_a   1.000
_cell.length_b   1.000
_cell.length_c   1.000
_cell.angle_alpha   90.00
_cell.angle_beta   90.00
_cell.angle_gamma   90.00
#
_symmetry.space_group_name_H-M   'P 1'
#
loop_
_entity.id
_entity.type
_entity.pdbx_description
1 polymer ?
#
loop_
_entity_poly.entity_id
_entity_poly.type
_entity_poly.pdbx_seq_one_letter_code
_entity_poly.pdbx_strand_id
1 'polypeptide(L)'
;MNQQRLQRERLLHHAADVLEAAGRLGRVMLTTSRGGATHERIGPVERVERSGRAVRLAGAAHDADIDTAALGTVILDRSGRMKDKVLPRLDFQAKDGAVLFSLVGLDGLEPFDAGVAELRGMAAEAAEHVEVVERADLAEDDPGSLPFEVARCAGVPVTIELRRDGLRQAWSGTIEAVKPAMGFINVMQPDFHLHLRAGAVGRWRMRADRAGPAGVELLAENARGELIGLAVRGPAAVLARRD
;
A
#
# COMPACT_ATOMS: atom_id res chain seq x y z
N MET A 1 -26.74 28.87 -2.85
CA MET A 1 -25.32 29.28 -2.78
C MET A 1 -24.47 28.05 -3.02
N ASN A 2 -23.84 27.94 -4.19
CA ASN A 2 -22.84 26.90 -4.44
C ASN A 2 -21.61 27.24 -3.58
N GLN A 3 -21.43 26.56 -2.45
CA GLN A 3 -20.12 26.54 -1.81
C GLN A 3 -19.14 25.96 -2.82
N GLN A 4 -18.16 26.77 -3.22
CA GLN A 4 -17.11 26.36 -4.14
C GLN A 4 -16.33 25.23 -3.47
N ARG A 5 -16.48 24.00 -3.99
CA ARG A 5 -15.85 22.81 -3.43
C ARG A 5 -14.33 22.98 -3.50
N LEU A 6 -13.65 22.85 -2.36
CA LEU A 6 -12.21 22.99 -2.28
C LEU A 6 -11.53 21.81 -3.00
N GLN A 7 -10.55 22.10 -3.85
CA GLN A 7 -9.80 21.04 -4.53
C GLN A 7 -8.95 20.22 -3.56
N ARG A 8 -8.39 20.87 -2.54
CA ARG A 8 -7.59 20.22 -1.51
C ARG A 8 -7.94 20.77 -0.14
N GLU A 9 -8.19 19.87 0.80
CA GLU A 9 -8.65 20.20 2.15
C GLU A 9 -7.82 19.49 3.20
N ARG A 10 -7.39 20.23 4.21
CA ARG A 10 -6.92 19.67 5.47
C ARG A 10 -8.11 19.36 6.35
N LEU A 11 -8.37 18.08 6.60
CA LEU A 11 -9.52 17.66 7.40
C LEU A 11 -9.32 18.02 8.88
N LEU A 12 -10.41 18.44 9.53
CA LEU A 12 -10.44 18.83 10.95
C LEU A 12 -10.80 17.66 11.88
N HIS A 13 -11.06 16.49 11.31
CA HIS A 13 -11.45 15.29 12.04
C HIS A 13 -10.22 14.50 12.47
N HIS A 14 -10.34 13.72 13.55
CA HIS A 14 -9.30 12.77 13.89
C HIS A 14 -9.18 11.71 12.79
N ALA A 15 -7.95 11.29 12.49
CA ALA A 15 -7.70 10.34 11.42
C ALA A 15 -8.47 9.01 11.60
N ALA A 16 -8.70 8.59 12.84
CA ALA A 16 -9.55 7.44 13.15
C ALA A 16 -10.99 7.61 12.64
N ASP A 17 -11.59 8.78 12.81
CA ASP A 17 -12.95 9.09 12.38
C ASP A 17 -13.03 9.21 10.85
N VAL A 18 -11.95 9.70 10.22
CA VAL A 18 -11.85 9.73 8.75
C VAL A 18 -11.76 8.31 8.17
N LEU A 19 -11.05 7.39 8.84
CA LEU A 19 -10.95 6.00 8.39
C LEU A 19 -12.30 5.26 8.42
N GLU A 20 -13.25 5.67 9.26
CA GLU A 20 -14.61 5.13 9.25
C GLU A 20 -15.35 5.41 7.92
N ALA A 21 -14.92 6.44 7.17
CA ALA A 21 -15.45 6.70 5.84
C ALA A 21 -14.98 5.69 4.79
N ALA A 22 -13.91 4.93 5.03
CA ALA A 22 -13.29 4.05 4.04
C ALA A 22 -14.29 3.04 3.44
N GLY A 23 -15.20 2.49 4.25
CA GLY A 23 -16.24 1.57 3.79
C GLY A 23 -17.32 2.19 2.90
N ARG A 24 -17.37 3.52 2.78
CA ARG A 24 -18.35 4.27 1.98
C ARG A 24 -17.76 4.87 0.70
N LEU A 25 -16.47 4.67 0.43
CA LEU A 25 -15.77 5.31 -0.70
C LEU A 25 -15.93 4.55 -2.03
N GLY A 26 -16.67 3.44 -2.05
CA GLY A 26 -16.73 2.53 -3.20
C GLY A 26 -15.45 1.72 -3.35
N ARG A 27 -14.98 1.48 -4.58
CA ARG A 27 -13.69 0.84 -4.84
C ARG A 27 -12.56 1.84 -4.59
N VAL A 28 -11.64 1.45 -3.73
CA VAL A 28 -10.45 2.25 -3.40
C VAL A 28 -9.17 1.47 -3.67
N MET A 29 -8.10 2.22 -3.91
CA MET A 29 -6.74 1.73 -3.83
C MET A 29 -6.10 2.25 -2.55
N LEU A 30 -5.78 1.35 -1.61
CA LEU A 30 -4.95 1.65 -0.45
C LEU A 30 -3.49 1.48 -0.86
N THR A 31 -2.78 2.58 -1.03
CA THR A 31 -1.38 2.60 -1.50
C THR A 31 -0.44 3.10 -0.40
N THR A 32 0.68 2.41 -0.24
CA THR A 32 1.76 2.81 0.67
C THR A 32 3.11 2.41 0.11
N SER A 33 4.14 3.21 0.37
CA SER A 33 5.49 2.96 -0.10
C SER A 33 6.52 3.06 1.02
N ARG A 34 7.49 2.14 1.03
CA ARG A 34 8.65 2.20 1.93
C ARG A 34 9.85 1.51 1.29
N GLY A 35 11.02 2.15 1.38
CA GLY A 35 12.30 1.54 1.02
C GLY A 35 12.39 1.00 -0.41
N GLY A 36 11.66 1.61 -1.35
CA GLY A 36 11.61 1.20 -2.75
C GLY A 36 10.50 0.19 -3.10
N ALA A 37 9.70 -0.26 -2.14
CA ALA A 37 8.51 -1.06 -2.39
C ALA A 37 7.25 -0.20 -2.28
N THR A 38 6.39 -0.23 -3.30
CA THR A 38 5.02 0.31 -3.27
C THR A 38 4.05 -0.85 -3.26
N HIS A 39 3.14 -0.87 -2.29
CA HIS A 39 2.17 -1.93 -2.07
C HIS A 39 0.76 -1.34 -2.17
N GLU A 40 -0.04 -1.88 -3.08
CA GLU A 40 -1.37 -1.35 -3.41
C GLU A 40 -2.43 -2.44 -3.28
N ARG A 41 -3.47 -2.19 -2.47
CA ARG A 41 -4.64 -3.07 -2.36
C ARG A 41 -5.85 -2.41 -2.99
N ILE A 42 -6.56 -3.12 -3.86
CA ILE A 42 -7.56 -2.57 -4.78
C ILE A 42 -8.89 -3.28 -4.60
N GLY A 43 -9.92 -2.53 -4.20
CA GLY A 43 -11.28 -3.03 -4.08
C GLY A 43 -12.09 -2.27 -3.01
N PRO A 44 -13.31 -2.71 -2.71
CA PRO A 44 -14.10 -2.11 -1.64
C PRO A 44 -13.54 -2.50 -0.26
N VAL A 45 -13.56 -1.55 0.67
CA VAL A 45 -13.32 -1.86 2.09
C VAL A 45 -14.64 -2.39 2.67
N GLU A 46 -14.70 -3.69 2.96
CA GLU A 46 -15.93 -4.33 3.43
C GLU A 46 -16.22 -4.06 4.90
N ARG A 47 -15.16 -3.97 5.72
CA ARG A 47 -15.26 -3.71 7.16
C ARG A 47 -14.19 -2.74 7.62
N VAL A 48 -14.61 -1.85 8.50
CA VAL A 48 -13.73 -0.98 9.28
C VAL A 48 -13.96 -1.33 10.74
N GLU A 49 -12.93 -1.89 11.37
CA GLU A 49 -13.00 -2.37 12.75
C GLU A 49 -12.09 -1.47 13.61
N ARG A 50 -12.65 -0.80 14.61
CA ARG A 50 -11.92 0.12 15.49
C ARG A 50 -11.81 -0.47 16.90
N SER A 51 -10.59 -0.53 17.41
CA SER A 51 -10.29 -0.95 18.79
C SER A 51 -9.26 -0.01 19.40
N GLY A 52 -9.75 0.97 20.19
CA GLY A 52 -8.90 2.01 20.76
C GLY A 52 -8.20 2.84 19.68
N ARG A 53 -6.86 2.67 19.57
CA ARG A 53 -6.01 3.34 18.59
C ARG A 53 -5.75 2.49 17.34
N ALA A 54 -6.19 1.23 17.32
CA ALA A 54 -6.07 0.37 16.16
C ALA A 54 -7.32 0.50 15.30
N VAL A 55 -7.11 0.68 13.99
CA VAL A 55 -8.15 0.56 12.96
C VAL A 55 -7.72 -0.54 11.99
N ARG A 56 -8.61 -1.50 11.75
CA ARG A 56 -8.42 -2.57 10.77
C ARG A 56 -9.35 -2.35 9.59
N LEU A 57 -8.77 -2.29 8.39
CA LEU A 57 -9.52 -2.32 7.13
C LEU A 57 -9.47 -3.74 6.60
N ALA A 58 -10.64 -4.37 6.51
CA ALA A 58 -10.76 -5.79 6.17
C ALA A 58 -11.77 -6.02 5.04
N GLY A 59 -11.55 -7.11 4.31
CA GLY A 59 -12.41 -7.60 3.23
C GLY A 59 -11.63 -8.55 2.33
N ALA A 60 -12.24 -9.02 1.24
CA ALA A 60 -11.51 -9.83 0.26
C ALA A 60 -10.31 -9.05 -0.33
N ALA A 61 -10.49 -7.75 -0.58
CA ALA A 61 -9.49 -6.89 -1.18
C ALA A 61 -8.56 -6.19 -0.19
N HIS A 62 -8.86 -6.18 1.12
CA HIS A 62 -8.09 -5.39 2.09
C HIS A 62 -7.78 -6.19 3.35
N ASP A 63 -6.52 -6.10 3.78
CA ASP A 63 -6.03 -6.63 5.05
C ASP A 63 -4.96 -5.66 5.57
N ALA A 64 -5.42 -4.60 6.25
CA ALA A 64 -4.57 -3.55 6.76
C ALA A 64 -4.86 -3.24 8.23
N ASP A 65 -3.80 -3.12 9.02
CA ASP A 65 -3.84 -2.69 10.42
C ASP A 65 -3.14 -1.33 10.53
N ILE A 66 -3.83 -0.36 11.13
CA ILE A 66 -3.40 1.03 11.22
C ILE A 66 -3.39 1.43 12.69
N ASP A 67 -2.24 1.92 13.17
CA ASP A 67 -2.16 2.58 14.49
C ASP A 67 -2.35 4.08 14.29
N THR A 68 -3.51 4.58 14.73
CA THR A 68 -3.88 5.98 14.58
C THR A 68 -3.00 6.91 15.41
N ALA A 69 -2.21 6.40 16.36
CA ALA A 69 -1.24 7.21 17.10
C ALA A 69 -0.08 7.72 16.25
N ALA A 70 0.21 7.04 15.14
CA ALA A 70 1.23 7.43 14.17
C ALA A 70 0.72 8.50 13.19
N LEU A 71 -0.60 8.64 13.06
CA LEU A 71 -1.23 9.59 12.15
C LEU A 71 -1.20 11.02 12.72
N GLY A 72 -0.93 11.98 11.85
CA GLY A 72 -1.06 13.40 12.11
C GLY A 72 -2.26 13.96 11.37
N THR A 73 -2.03 14.50 10.19
CA THR A 73 -3.03 15.20 9.37
C THR A 73 -3.62 14.28 8.30
N VAL A 74 -4.89 14.51 7.93
CA VAL A 74 -5.48 13.89 6.74
C VAL A 74 -5.79 14.97 5.71
N ILE A 75 -5.32 14.76 4.48
CA ILE A 75 -5.59 15.64 3.34
C ILE A 75 -6.57 14.97 2.40
N LEU A 76 -7.69 15.64 2.13
CA LEU A 76 -8.61 15.29 1.08
C LEU A 76 -8.21 16.03 -0.21
N ASP A 77 -7.85 15.30 -1.24
CA ASP A 77 -7.34 15.84 -2.50
C ASP A 77 -8.20 15.36 -3.68
N ARG A 78 -8.79 16.31 -4.39
CA ARG A 78 -9.66 16.09 -5.57
C ARG A 78 -8.98 16.51 -6.88
N SER A 79 -7.72 16.93 -6.82
CA SER A 79 -6.96 17.40 -7.98
C SER A 79 -6.40 16.25 -8.83
N GLY A 80 -6.28 15.05 -8.25
CA GLY A 80 -5.73 13.86 -8.91
C GLY A 80 -6.45 13.52 -10.22
N ARG A 81 -5.67 13.32 -11.28
CA ARG A 81 -6.16 12.95 -12.62
C ARG A 81 -5.42 11.72 -13.14
N MET A 82 -6.15 10.83 -13.79
CA MET A 82 -5.61 9.77 -14.63
C MET A 82 -6.34 9.81 -15.98
N LYS A 83 -5.64 10.32 -17.00
CA LYS A 83 -6.26 10.71 -18.27
C LYS A 83 -7.46 11.64 -17.99
N ASP A 84 -8.65 11.31 -18.47
CA ASP A 84 -9.85 12.12 -18.28
C ASP A 84 -10.55 11.90 -16.92
N LYS A 85 -10.12 10.90 -16.13
CA LYS A 85 -10.77 10.53 -14.87
C LYS A 85 -10.18 11.29 -13.68
N VAL A 86 -11.05 11.86 -12.85
CA VAL A 86 -10.67 12.37 -11.51
C VAL A 86 -10.48 11.18 -10.59
N LEU A 87 -9.33 11.13 -9.91
CA LEU A 87 -9.03 10.17 -8.86
C LEU A 87 -8.87 10.93 -7.54
N PRO A 88 -9.97 11.18 -6.81
CA PRO A 88 -9.89 11.81 -5.50
C PRO A 88 -9.17 10.88 -4.52
N ARG A 89 -8.52 11.43 -3.50
CA ARG A 89 -7.84 10.63 -2.48
C ARG A 89 -7.88 11.26 -1.11
N LEU A 90 -7.72 10.41 -0.09
CA LEU A 90 -7.39 10.80 1.27
C LEU A 90 -5.94 10.41 1.54
N ASP A 91 -5.07 11.39 1.76
CA ASP A 91 -3.69 11.18 2.16
C ASP A 91 -3.59 11.24 3.68
N PHE A 92 -3.23 10.11 4.30
CA PHE A 92 -3.02 10.01 5.74
C PHE A 92 -1.55 10.26 6.04
N GLN A 93 -1.25 11.42 6.62
CA GLN A 93 0.11 11.84 6.91
C GLN A 93 0.53 11.41 8.32
N ALA A 94 1.82 11.18 8.50
CA ALA A 94 2.46 11.09 9.80
C ALA A 94 2.53 12.48 10.45
N LYS A 95 2.99 12.51 11.70
CA LYS A 95 3.18 13.76 12.48
C LYS A 95 4.21 14.71 11.88
N ASP A 96 5.10 14.20 11.05
CA ASP A 96 6.11 14.97 10.30
C ASP A 96 5.58 15.52 8.95
N GLY A 97 4.31 15.23 8.61
CA GLY A 97 3.68 15.63 7.35
C GLY A 97 3.91 14.67 6.18
N ALA A 98 4.77 13.65 6.32
CA ALA A 98 4.99 12.67 5.27
C ALA A 98 3.76 11.77 5.09
N VAL A 99 3.40 11.45 3.85
CA VAL A 99 2.29 10.52 3.58
C VAL A 99 2.66 9.10 4.03
N LEU A 100 1.89 8.54 4.97
CA LEU A 100 2.02 7.15 5.41
C LEU A 100 1.33 6.21 4.43
N PHE A 101 0.12 6.56 4.01
CA PHE A 101 -0.65 5.88 2.98
C PHE A 101 -1.74 6.79 2.40
N SER A 102 -2.29 6.38 1.26
CA SER A 102 -3.42 7.06 0.64
C SER A 102 -4.55 6.08 0.33
N LEU A 103 -5.79 6.54 0.48
CA LEU A 103 -6.98 5.88 -0.07
C LEU A 103 -7.40 6.63 -1.33
N VAL A 104 -7.19 6.04 -2.51
CA VAL A 104 -7.53 6.64 -3.80
C VAL A 104 -8.86 6.08 -4.30
N GLY A 105 -9.83 6.96 -4.57
CA GLY A 105 -11.13 6.60 -5.12
C GLY A 105 -11.04 6.21 -6.59
N LEU A 106 -11.29 4.94 -6.89
CA LEU A 106 -11.19 4.41 -8.25
C LEU A 106 -12.48 4.56 -9.05
N ASP A 107 -13.61 4.81 -8.39
CA ASP A 107 -14.92 4.98 -9.04
C ASP A 107 -15.20 6.43 -9.47
N GLY A 108 -14.30 7.34 -9.15
CA GLY A 108 -14.38 8.75 -9.55
C GLY A 108 -14.87 9.66 -8.42
N LEU A 109 -15.12 10.93 -8.78
CA LEU A 109 -15.35 11.99 -7.80
C LEU A 109 -16.68 11.86 -7.04
N GLU A 110 -17.77 11.55 -7.74
CA GLU A 110 -19.11 11.55 -7.14
C GLU A 110 -19.29 10.51 -6.02
N PRO A 111 -18.97 9.21 -6.21
CA PRO A 111 -19.08 8.23 -5.13
C PRO A 111 -18.17 8.56 -3.94
N PHE A 112 -16.97 9.07 -4.23
CA PHE A 112 -16.02 9.43 -3.20
C PHE A 112 -16.51 10.58 -2.34
N ASP A 113 -17.03 11.64 -2.96
CA ASP A 113 -17.57 12.80 -2.25
C ASP A 113 -18.82 12.46 -1.44
N ALA A 114 -19.64 11.51 -1.90
CA ALA A 114 -20.74 10.99 -1.10
C ALA A 114 -20.22 10.29 0.17
N GLY A 115 -19.15 9.50 0.06
CA GLY A 115 -18.54 8.80 1.20
C GLY A 115 -17.91 9.71 2.26
N VAL A 116 -17.44 10.89 1.86
CA VAL A 116 -16.81 11.90 2.74
C VAL A 116 -17.69 13.12 3.04
N ALA A 117 -18.97 13.10 2.69
CA ALA A 117 -19.87 14.27 2.76
C ALA A 117 -19.98 14.90 4.17
N GLU A 118 -19.76 14.09 5.22
CA GLU A 118 -19.83 14.53 6.62
C GLU A 118 -18.49 15.10 7.14
N LEU A 119 -17.40 14.88 6.39
CA LEU A 119 -16.09 15.40 6.76
C LEU A 119 -16.02 16.90 6.46
N ARG A 120 -15.26 17.61 7.30
CA ARG A 120 -15.02 19.05 7.20
C ARG A 120 -13.53 19.31 7.15
N GLY A 121 -13.13 20.23 6.29
CA GLY A 121 -11.76 20.67 6.17
C GLY A 121 -11.64 22.17 6.00
N MET A 122 -10.39 22.62 6.00
CA MET A 122 -9.99 23.95 5.56
C MET A 122 -9.11 23.82 4.33
N ALA A 123 -9.01 24.88 3.52
CA ALA A 123 -8.14 24.87 2.35
C ALA A 123 -6.71 24.44 2.72
N ALA A 124 -6.16 23.52 1.93
CA ALA A 124 -4.77 23.10 2.04
C ALA A 124 -3.96 23.66 0.87
N GLU A 125 -2.65 23.78 1.06
CA GLU A 125 -1.70 24.16 0.01
C GLU A 125 -1.79 23.19 -1.18
N ALA A 126 -1.32 23.61 -2.35
CA ALA A 126 -1.25 22.71 -3.50
C ALA A 126 -0.34 21.50 -3.20
N ALA A 127 -0.63 20.35 -3.80
CA ALA A 127 0.29 19.23 -3.75
C ALA A 127 1.57 19.61 -4.51
N GLU A 128 2.74 19.36 -3.93
CA GLU A 128 3.99 19.47 -4.67
C GLU A 128 3.99 18.46 -5.82
N HIS A 129 4.35 18.92 -7.01
CA HIS A 129 4.58 18.04 -8.15
C HIS A 129 5.87 17.25 -7.90
N VAL A 130 5.74 15.94 -7.73
CA VAL A 130 6.89 15.04 -7.72
C VAL A 130 7.20 14.68 -9.17
N GLU A 131 8.39 15.08 -9.65
CA GLU A 131 8.85 14.68 -10.97
C GLU A 131 9.04 13.17 -11.04
N VAL A 132 8.47 12.56 -12.09
CA VAL A 132 8.70 11.16 -12.41
C VAL A 132 10.08 11.06 -13.06
N VAL A 133 11.08 10.68 -12.27
CA VAL A 133 12.42 10.39 -12.80
C VAL A 133 12.38 9.07 -13.56
N GLU A 134 12.68 9.11 -14.87
CA GLU A 134 12.91 7.91 -15.67
C GLU A 134 14.05 7.09 -15.08
N ARG A 135 13.87 5.76 -15.03
CA ARG A 135 14.82 4.84 -14.43
C ARG A 135 15.33 3.88 -15.50
N ALA A 136 16.64 3.64 -15.48
CA ALA A 136 17.26 2.67 -16.36
C ALA A 136 16.73 1.26 -16.10
N ASP A 137 16.62 0.47 -17.16
CA ASP A 137 16.37 -0.96 -17.08
C ASP A 137 17.54 -1.64 -16.37
N LEU A 138 17.24 -2.55 -15.44
CA LEU A 138 18.22 -3.30 -14.66
C LEU A 138 17.84 -4.78 -14.60
N ALA A 139 18.84 -5.58 -14.23
CA ALA A 139 19.07 -6.97 -14.61
C ALA A 139 17.92 -7.96 -14.33
N GLU A 140 17.82 -8.96 -15.21
CA GLU A 140 16.83 -10.05 -15.20
C GLU A 140 16.92 -10.95 -13.95
N ASP A 141 18.02 -10.85 -13.19
CA ASP A 141 18.35 -11.66 -12.01
C ASP A 141 18.35 -10.88 -10.67
N ASP A 142 17.62 -9.76 -10.59
CA ASP A 142 17.52 -8.96 -9.37
C ASP A 142 17.09 -9.81 -8.15
N PRO A 143 17.85 -9.83 -7.03
CA PRO A 143 17.56 -10.68 -5.87
C PRO A 143 16.23 -10.34 -5.17
N GLY A 144 15.67 -9.16 -5.43
CA GLY A 144 14.33 -8.78 -4.99
C GLY A 144 13.21 -9.62 -5.61
N SER A 145 13.44 -10.22 -6.78
CA SER A 145 12.44 -11.03 -7.49
C SER A 145 12.29 -12.46 -6.91
N LEU A 146 13.33 -12.96 -6.24
CA LEU A 146 13.48 -14.37 -5.91
C LEU A 146 12.27 -14.99 -5.18
N PRO A 147 11.71 -14.41 -4.09
CA PRO A 147 10.57 -15.03 -3.41
C PRO A 147 9.32 -15.10 -4.27
N PHE A 148 9.13 -14.13 -5.16
CA PHE A 148 7.95 -14.04 -6.02
C PHE A 148 8.03 -15.07 -7.15
N GLU A 149 9.20 -15.19 -7.78
CA GLU A 149 9.42 -16.17 -8.86
C GLU A 149 9.35 -17.60 -8.34
N VAL A 150 9.98 -17.90 -7.20
CA VAL A 150 9.95 -19.25 -6.62
C VAL A 150 8.52 -19.64 -6.20
N ALA A 151 7.77 -18.72 -5.59
CA ALA A 151 6.37 -18.96 -5.24
C ALA A 151 5.47 -19.15 -6.48
N ARG A 152 5.65 -18.30 -7.52
CA ARG A 152 4.94 -18.40 -8.80
C ARG A 152 5.21 -19.74 -9.48
N CYS A 153 6.47 -20.12 -9.63
CA CYS A 153 6.89 -21.39 -10.25
C CYS A 153 6.34 -22.61 -9.51
N ALA A 154 6.24 -22.55 -8.17
CA ALA A 154 5.67 -23.62 -7.36
C ALA A 154 4.12 -23.60 -7.31
N GLY A 155 3.48 -22.53 -7.77
CA GLY A 155 2.01 -22.36 -7.71
C GLY A 155 1.45 -22.34 -6.29
N VAL A 156 2.24 -21.92 -5.30
CA VAL A 156 1.83 -21.91 -3.89
C VAL A 156 1.35 -20.54 -3.44
N PRO A 157 0.39 -20.46 -2.50
CA PRO A 157 0.00 -19.19 -1.92
C PRO A 157 1.11 -18.63 -1.03
N VAL A 158 1.27 -17.31 -1.08
CA VAL A 158 2.15 -16.53 -0.20
C VAL A 158 1.40 -15.34 0.36
N THR A 159 1.91 -14.80 1.47
CA THR A 159 1.51 -13.49 1.98
C THR A 159 2.62 -12.49 1.69
N ILE A 160 2.31 -11.41 0.98
CA ILE A 160 3.20 -10.28 0.76
C ILE A 160 2.73 -9.14 1.65
N GLU A 161 3.64 -8.57 2.43
CA GLU A 161 3.30 -7.56 3.44
C GLU A 161 4.27 -6.38 3.39
N LEU A 162 3.73 -5.16 3.48
CA LEU A 162 4.51 -3.96 3.73
C LEU A 162 4.24 -3.45 5.15
N ARG A 163 5.33 -3.31 5.92
CA ARG A 163 5.33 -2.81 7.30
C ARG A 163 6.01 -1.46 7.40
N ARG A 164 5.36 -0.52 8.07
CA ARG A 164 5.95 0.73 8.52
C ARG A 164 5.32 1.16 9.84
N ASP A 165 5.96 2.10 10.51
CA ASP A 165 5.44 2.64 11.76
C ASP A 165 4.04 3.22 11.48
N GLY A 166 3.04 2.71 12.20
CA GLY A 166 1.64 3.11 12.01
C GLY A 166 0.83 2.31 10.99
N LEU A 167 1.45 1.43 10.18
CA LEU A 167 0.74 0.69 9.14
C LEU A 167 1.36 -0.68 8.85
N ARG A 168 0.51 -1.69 8.82
CA ARG A 168 0.77 -2.98 8.19
C ARG A 168 -0.30 -3.22 7.13
N GLN A 169 0.11 -3.58 5.92
CA GLN A 169 -0.80 -3.95 4.84
C GLN A 169 -0.31 -5.25 4.20
N ALA A 170 -1.22 -6.18 3.92
CA ALA A 170 -0.88 -7.39 3.20
C ALA A 170 -1.86 -7.80 2.10
N TRP A 171 -1.34 -8.65 1.23
CA TRP A 171 -2.06 -9.48 0.31
C TRP A 171 -1.68 -10.94 0.55
N SER A 172 -2.63 -11.86 0.37
CA SER A 172 -2.34 -13.30 0.36
C SER A 172 -2.99 -13.95 -0.85
N GLY A 173 -2.24 -14.78 -1.56
CA GLY A 173 -2.73 -15.48 -2.74
C GLY A 173 -1.62 -16.17 -3.52
N THR A 174 -1.98 -16.79 -4.63
CA THR A 174 -1.03 -17.36 -5.58
C THR A 174 -0.61 -16.30 -6.59
N ILE A 175 0.69 -16.17 -6.82
CA ILE A 175 1.22 -15.21 -7.80
C ILE A 175 1.07 -15.81 -9.20
N GLU A 176 0.36 -15.10 -10.08
CA GLU A 176 0.20 -15.51 -11.49
C GLU A 176 1.41 -15.10 -12.34
N ALA A 177 1.87 -13.86 -12.18
CA ALA A 177 2.95 -13.30 -12.99
C ALA A 177 3.81 -12.31 -12.19
N VAL A 178 5.11 -12.37 -12.45
CA VAL A 178 6.11 -11.39 -12.03
C VAL A 178 6.66 -10.75 -13.31
N LYS A 179 6.68 -9.42 -13.37
CA LYS A 179 7.04 -8.67 -14.59
C LYS A 179 8.10 -7.62 -14.29
N PRO A 180 9.33 -7.75 -14.80
CA PRO A 180 10.28 -6.65 -14.82
C PRO A 180 9.83 -5.61 -15.86
N ALA A 181 9.67 -4.35 -15.44
CA ALA A 181 9.33 -3.23 -16.33
C ALA A 181 9.68 -1.88 -15.69
N MET A 182 10.22 -0.95 -16.50
CA MET A 182 10.46 0.45 -16.13
C MET A 182 11.30 0.61 -14.84
N GLY A 183 12.27 -0.27 -14.61
CA GLY A 183 13.10 -0.27 -13.40
C GLY A 183 12.43 -0.83 -12.14
N PHE A 184 11.33 -1.59 -12.28
CA PHE A 184 10.63 -2.27 -11.18
C PHE A 184 10.44 -3.76 -11.45
N ILE A 185 10.47 -4.56 -10.38
CA ILE A 185 9.86 -5.88 -10.31
C ILE A 185 8.39 -5.68 -9.94
N ASN A 186 7.48 -6.17 -10.77
CA ASN A 186 6.05 -5.97 -10.58
C ASN A 186 5.33 -7.30 -10.31
N VAL A 187 4.49 -7.33 -9.27
CA VAL A 187 3.50 -8.40 -9.06
C VAL A 187 2.13 -7.77 -9.26
N MET A 188 1.39 -8.25 -10.25
CA MET A 188 0.11 -7.66 -10.64
C MET A 188 -0.99 -8.70 -10.52
N GLN A 189 -1.93 -8.46 -9.62
CA GLN A 189 -3.11 -9.26 -9.34
C GLN A 189 -4.35 -8.36 -9.44
N PRO A 190 -5.56 -8.90 -9.68
CA PRO A 190 -6.77 -8.08 -9.83
C PRO A 190 -7.05 -7.12 -8.66
N ASP A 191 -6.65 -7.49 -7.45
CA ASP A 191 -6.84 -6.73 -6.21
C ASP A 191 -5.52 -6.28 -5.56
N PHE A 192 -4.36 -6.55 -6.16
CA PHE A 192 -3.06 -6.28 -5.55
C PHE A 192 -1.99 -5.93 -6.57
N HIS A 193 -1.30 -4.81 -6.35
CA HIS A 193 -0.09 -4.47 -7.07
C HIS A 193 1.09 -4.30 -6.11
N LEU A 194 2.23 -4.87 -6.49
CA LEU A 194 3.54 -4.56 -5.92
C LEU A 194 4.39 -3.92 -7.01
N HIS A 195 4.98 -2.78 -6.70
CA HIS A 195 6.08 -2.21 -7.48
C HIS A 195 7.32 -2.18 -6.59
N LEU A 196 8.28 -3.06 -6.85
CA LEU A 196 9.54 -3.12 -6.13
C LEU A 196 10.65 -2.55 -7.02
N ARG A 197 11.21 -1.41 -6.64
CA ARG A 197 12.30 -0.75 -7.37
C ARG A 197 13.49 -1.72 -7.47
N ALA A 198 14.03 -1.88 -8.67
CA ALA A 198 15.23 -2.67 -8.90
C ALA A 198 16.38 -2.20 -7.99
N GLY A 199 17.13 -3.15 -7.44
CA GLY A 199 18.21 -2.94 -6.48
C GLY A 199 17.76 -2.43 -5.10
N ALA A 200 16.45 -2.36 -4.82
CA ALA A 200 15.98 -2.00 -3.47
C ALA A 200 16.28 -3.10 -2.45
N VAL A 201 16.30 -4.36 -2.89
CA VAL A 201 16.62 -5.53 -2.09
C VAL A 201 18.03 -5.99 -2.44
N GLY A 202 18.92 -6.02 -1.46
CA GLY A 202 20.23 -6.67 -1.58
C GLY A 202 20.19 -8.13 -1.15
N ARG A 203 19.33 -8.49 -0.18
CA ARG A 203 19.12 -9.87 0.26
C ARG A 203 17.82 -10.07 1.03
N TRP A 204 17.46 -11.33 1.24
CA TRP A 204 16.34 -11.74 2.10
C TRP A 204 16.83 -12.41 3.39
N ARG A 205 16.47 -11.85 4.55
CA ARG A 205 16.70 -12.49 5.85
C ARG A 205 15.54 -13.43 6.19
N MET A 206 15.83 -14.72 6.28
CA MET A 206 14.85 -15.75 6.62
C MET A 206 14.63 -15.88 8.12
N ARG A 207 13.37 -16.10 8.52
CA ARG A 207 12.92 -16.44 9.89
C ARG A 207 11.96 -17.64 9.82
N ALA A 208 12.25 -18.70 10.58
CA ALA A 208 11.52 -19.97 10.49
C ALA A 208 10.30 -20.08 11.43
N ASP A 209 10.09 -19.11 12.34
CA ASP A 209 9.14 -19.20 13.45
C ASP A 209 7.90 -18.29 13.30
N ARG A 210 7.86 -17.43 12.26
CA ARG A 210 6.82 -16.39 12.11
C ARG A 210 5.72 -16.69 11.09
N ALA A 211 5.75 -17.85 10.45
CA ALA A 211 4.76 -18.24 9.43
C ALA A 211 4.07 -19.60 9.72
N GLY A 212 4.12 -20.06 10.98
CA GLY A 212 3.56 -21.34 11.42
C GLY A 212 4.55 -22.52 11.33
N PRO A 213 4.16 -23.74 11.74
CA PRO A 213 5.08 -24.87 11.94
C PRO A 213 5.86 -25.31 10.70
N ALA A 214 5.38 -24.97 9.50
CA ALA A 214 6.00 -25.32 8.22
C ALA A 214 6.25 -24.09 7.31
N GLY A 215 6.13 -22.89 7.86
CA GLY A 215 6.28 -21.65 7.10
C GLY A 215 7.60 -20.94 7.40
N VAL A 216 8.04 -20.09 6.47
CA VAL A 216 9.10 -19.11 6.70
C VAL A 216 8.61 -17.70 6.41
N GLU A 217 9.25 -16.72 7.06
CA GLU A 217 9.16 -15.31 6.73
C GLU A 217 10.50 -14.85 6.14
N LEU A 218 10.47 -14.29 4.94
CA LEU A 218 11.58 -13.61 4.30
C LEU A 218 11.41 -12.11 4.48
N LEU A 219 12.41 -11.47 5.09
CA LEU A 219 12.45 -10.02 5.30
C LEU A 219 13.40 -9.38 4.30
N ALA A 220 12.92 -8.40 3.54
CA ALA A 220 13.74 -7.71 2.56
C ALA A 220 14.73 -6.74 3.24
N GLU A 221 16.00 -6.86 2.86
CA GLU A 221 17.07 -5.97 3.30
C GLU A 221 17.70 -5.28 2.11
N ASN A 222 18.03 -4.00 2.27
CA ASN A 222 18.81 -3.26 1.28
C ASN A 222 20.29 -3.71 1.28
N ALA A 223 21.09 -3.14 0.39
CA ALA A 223 22.53 -3.44 0.28
C ALA A 223 23.35 -3.15 1.55
N ARG A 224 22.82 -2.34 2.48
CA ARG A 224 23.43 -2.02 3.78
C ARG A 224 22.98 -2.97 4.89
N GLY A 225 22.09 -3.92 4.60
CA GLY A 225 21.52 -4.86 5.58
C GLY A 225 20.38 -4.28 6.42
N GLU A 226 19.83 -3.14 6.03
CA GLU A 226 18.71 -2.48 6.72
C GLU A 226 17.37 -2.99 6.17
N LEU A 227 16.39 -3.19 7.05
CA LEU A 227 15.05 -3.63 6.66
C LEU A 227 14.30 -2.54 5.89
N ILE A 228 13.77 -2.87 4.72
CA ILE A 228 12.96 -1.93 3.91
C ILE A 228 11.46 -1.99 4.22
N GLY A 229 11.06 -2.91 5.11
CA GLY A 229 9.67 -3.09 5.54
C GLY A 229 8.85 -4.08 4.71
N LEU A 230 9.36 -4.53 3.56
CA LEU A 230 8.75 -5.59 2.76
C LEU A 230 9.06 -6.97 3.35
N ALA A 231 8.05 -7.82 3.45
CA ALA A 231 8.17 -9.19 3.90
C ALA A 231 7.33 -10.13 3.03
N VAL A 232 7.80 -11.37 2.87
CA VAL A 232 7.08 -12.44 2.18
C VAL A 232 7.00 -13.64 3.12
N ARG A 233 5.81 -14.23 3.28
CA ARG A 233 5.58 -15.44 4.07
C ARG A 233 5.00 -16.54 3.20
N GLY A 234 5.39 -17.77 3.48
CA GLY A 234 4.90 -18.93 2.72
C GLY A 234 5.56 -20.23 3.15
N PRO A 235 5.30 -21.33 2.43
CA PRO A 235 5.82 -22.65 2.79
C PRO A 235 7.35 -22.71 2.78
N ALA A 236 7.95 -23.24 3.85
CA ALA A 236 9.40 -23.40 3.98
C ALA A 236 9.99 -24.23 2.84
N ALA A 237 9.30 -25.30 2.43
CA ALA A 237 9.74 -26.19 1.34
C ALA A 237 9.89 -25.48 -0.03
N VAL A 238 9.31 -24.29 -0.17
CA VAL A 238 9.37 -23.45 -1.37
C VAL A 238 10.31 -22.27 -1.13
N LEU A 239 10.04 -21.44 -0.11
CA LEU A 239 10.75 -20.18 0.10
C LEU A 239 12.13 -20.32 0.76
N ALA A 240 12.46 -21.47 1.37
CA ALA A 240 13.79 -21.70 1.94
C ALA A 240 14.78 -22.29 0.94
N ARG A 241 14.36 -22.58 -0.31
CA ARG A 241 15.26 -23.05 -1.36
C ARG A 241 16.29 -21.97 -1.65
N ARG A 242 17.55 -22.31 -1.43
CA ARG A 242 18.71 -21.56 -1.90
C ARG A 242 19.21 -22.37 -3.07
N ASP A 243 19.05 -21.86 -4.28
CA ASP A 243 19.73 -22.45 -5.43
C ASP A 243 21.26 -22.33 -5.22
#